data_AF-A4S5E1-F1
#
_entry.id   AF-A4S5E1-F1
#
_cell.length_a   1.000
_cell.length_b   1.000
_cell.length_c   1.000
_cell.angle_alpha   90.00
_cell.angle_beta   90.00
_cell.angle_gamma   90.00
#
_symmetry.space_group_name_H-M   'P 1'
#
loop_
_entity.id
_entity.type
_entity.pdbx_description
1 polymer ?
#
loop_
_entity_poly.entity_id
_entity_poly.type
_entity_poly.pdbx_seq_one_letter_code
_entity_poly.pdbx_strand_id
1 'polypeptide(L)'
;MLTIALAPVSVAHSPAPRRARAVPVARAALSTAPESATPITPDARTRVASIPYKDGSVDKVVAINDAAKQAIKDAKAERFVSIIDPKSEKLQKLLSVVDAGWDKIGVKNKNAGHHTLWPEAFEAGKALLEEAFPEECSPEHGGEVLNGVAFVNEPKYYDRAIDFMQRRTKEDFIMSKYNPLGRLHRDPDAIDYKSPGWMTSGMEKSEEYSYRYYNVWLLRSPRDPTGQAWDKPLVVLLPRDGGAREWTYDVRRPEDNVEDDAKKTAGSQFKETMDKIKANPMSAAPMVMQAFSTKKKEDKFEQQDPNYMTRGSPELQPSDEHVWITAPYMIFDSFDMWHGAGQWMPEDKRDLRNGAADAVAARKDAIKGRVSIELRFRARCKPGSREGVPFSPVSSAFRGGVFTPESVRPSDGAYDLKSGSVV
;
A
#
# COMPACT_ATOMS: atom_id res chain seq x y z
N MET A 1 20.19 83.15 53.64
CA MET A 1 21.51 82.85 53.05
C MET A 1 21.45 81.43 52.47
N LEU A 2 21.93 81.28 51.22
CA LEU A 2 22.52 80.10 50.55
C LEU A 2 22.64 78.79 51.37
N THR A 3 22.61 77.54 50.86
CA THR A 3 22.19 76.79 49.65
C THR A 3 22.73 75.35 49.86
N ILE A 4 22.11 74.32 49.24
CA ILE A 4 22.72 73.05 48.72
C ILE A 4 23.23 72.04 49.78
N ALA A 5 23.04 70.71 49.73
CA ALA A 5 22.30 69.77 48.87
C ALA A 5 22.27 68.38 49.56
N LEU A 6 21.40 67.48 49.10
CA LEU A 6 21.73 66.11 48.65
C LEU A 6 20.43 65.41 48.20
N ALA A 7 20.46 64.85 46.99
CA ALA A 7 19.33 64.19 46.32
C ALA A 7 19.05 62.78 46.88
N PRO A 8 17.81 62.26 46.76
CA PRO A 8 17.58 60.83 46.74
C PRO A 8 17.09 60.31 45.39
N VAL A 9 17.47 59.05 45.17
CA VAL A 9 17.34 58.19 44.00
C VAL A 9 15.87 57.89 43.65
N SER A 10 15.57 57.91 42.35
CA SER A 10 14.29 57.51 41.76
C SER A 10 14.07 55.99 41.86
N VAL A 11 12.94 55.57 42.42
CA VAL A 11 12.44 54.19 42.36
C VAL A 11 11.20 54.17 41.45
N ALA A 12 11.36 53.58 40.27
CA ALA A 12 10.29 53.42 39.29
C ALA A 12 9.26 52.38 39.75
N HIS A 13 7.98 52.77 39.72
CA HIS A 13 6.82 51.89 39.95
C HIS A 13 6.57 50.99 38.73
N SER A 14 6.49 49.67 38.94
CA SER A 14 6.04 48.72 37.93
C SER A 14 4.51 48.73 37.78
N PRO A 15 3.94 48.75 36.56
CA PRO A 15 2.51 48.56 36.36
C PRO A 15 2.14 47.07 36.26
N ALA A 16 1.05 46.69 36.91
CA ALA A 16 0.47 45.34 36.87
C ALA A 16 -0.15 45.01 35.49
N PRO A 17 -0.06 43.76 34.99
CA PRO A 17 -0.68 43.39 33.73
C PRO A 17 -2.16 43.03 33.87
N ARG A 18 -2.96 43.52 32.92
CA ARG A 18 -4.39 43.28 32.73
C ARG A 18 -4.68 41.80 32.39
N ARG A 19 -5.71 41.23 33.04
CA ARG A 19 -6.28 39.91 32.72
C ARG A 19 -6.90 39.90 31.31
N ALA A 20 -6.38 39.07 30.43
CA ALA A 20 -7.04 38.67 29.19
C ALA A 20 -8.02 37.51 29.46
N ARG A 21 -9.23 37.61 28.92
CA ARG A 21 -10.29 36.59 28.98
C ARG A 21 -9.90 35.46 28.01
N ALA A 22 -9.66 34.24 28.54
CA ALA A 22 -9.33 33.07 27.73
C ALA A 22 -10.58 32.53 27.02
N VAL A 23 -10.48 32.37 25.69
CA VAL A 23 -11.41 31.59 24.86
C VAL A 23 -11.06 30.11 25.03
N PRO A 24 -12.03 29.19 25.21
CA PRO A 24 -11.72 27.78 25.43
C PRO A 24 -11.23 27.17 24.12
N VAL A 25 -9.92 26.93 24.02
CA VAL A 25 -9.34 26.07 22.98
C VAL A 25 -9.75 24.65 23.33
N ALA A 26 -10.48 24.00 22.42
CA ALA A 26 -10.77 22.58 22.49
C ALA A 26 -9.45 21.82 22.64
N ARG A 27 -9.23 21.25 23.83
CA ARG A 27 -8.16 20.29 24.08
C ARG A 27 -8.44 19.11 23.16
N ALA A 28 -7.61 18.95 22.14
CA ALA A 28 -7.45 17.67 21.46
C ALA A 28 -7.28 16.59 22.53
N ALA A 29 -8.13 15.57 22.49
CA ALA A 29 -7.98 14.40 23.32
C ALA A 29 -6.63 13.76 23.00
N LEU A 30 -5.63 14.04 23.83
CA LEU A 30 -4.41 13.27 23.89
C LEU A 30 -4.83 11.87 24.29
N SER A 31 -4.69 10.94 23.34
CA SER A 31 -4.75 9.50 23.55
C SER A 31 -4.09 9.15 24.88
N THR A 32 -4.86 8.55 25.79
CA THR A 32 -4.31 7.87 26.96
C THR A 32 -3.47 6.72 26.44
N ALA A 33 -2.15 6.86 26.50
CA ALA A 33 -1.21 5.79 26.19
C ALA A 33 -1.65 4.53 26.96
N PRO A 34 -1.75 3.36 26.31
CA PRO A 34 -2.10 2.13 27.01
C PRO A 34 -1.04 1.83 28.08
N GLU A 35 -1.48 1.31 29.22
CA GLU A 35 -0.65 0.72 30.27
C GLU A 35 0.48 -0.11 29.63
N SER A 36 1.72 0.15 30.05
CA SER A 36 2.99 -0.46 29.60
C SER A 36 2.81 -1.51 28.49
N ALA A 37 2.83 -1.07 27.23
CA ALA A 37 2.77 -1.98 26.10
C ALA A 37 3.84 -3.07 26.26
N THR A 38 3.43 -4.33 26.20
CA THR A 38 4.35 -5.47 26.28
C THR A 38 5.34 -5.35 25.12
N PRO A 39 6.66 -5.38 25.37
CA PRO A 39 7.65 -5.30 24.29
C PRO A 39 7.41 -6.38 23.25
N ILE A 40 7.53 -6.02 21.98
CA ILE A 40 7.35 -6.98 20.90
C ILE A 40 8.46 -8.05 20.91
N THR A 41 8.10 -9.30 20.70
CA THR A 41 9.02 -10.44 20.68
C THR A 41 9.14 -11.06 19.28
N PRO A 42 10.23 -11.79 18.98
CA PRO A 42 10.40 -12.45 17.68
C PRO A 42 9.30 -13.47 17.33
N ASP A 43 8.68 -14.08 18.33
CA ASP A 43 7.57 -15.05 18.22
C ASP A 43 6.18 -14.39 18.16
N ALA A 44 6.13 -13.06 18.07
CA ALA A 44 4.88 -12.34 17.96
C ALA A 44 4.01 -12.87 16.81
N ARG A 45 2.71 -12.99 17.11
CA ARG A 45 1.68 -13.42 16.15
C ARG A 45 0.91 -12.24 15.56
N THR A 46 0.95 -11.10 16.23
CA THR A 46 0.26 -9.88 15.82
C THR A 46 1.12 -8.66 16.16
N ARG A 47 0.95 -7.58 15.39
CA ARG A 47 1.60 -6.28 15.64
C ARG A 47 0.64 -5.14 15.37
N VAL A 48 0.82 -4.01 16.04
CA VAL A 48 0.01 -2.82 15.74
C VAL A 48 0.71 -2.01 14.64
N ALA A 49 -0.05 -1.67 13.59
CA ALA A 49 0.39 -0.74 12.56
C ALA A 49 -0.60 0.43 12.46
N SER A 50 -0.05 1.62 12.24
CA SER A 50 -0.79 2.78 11.78
C SER A 50 -1.17 2.57 10.30
N ILE A 51 -2.46 2.38 10.02
CA ILE A 51 -3.02 2.10 8.69
C ILE A 51 -3.60 3.38 8.08
N PRO A 52 -3.24 3.77 6.83
CA PRO A 52 -3.63 5.05 6.24
C PRO A 52 -5.02 5.01 5.58
N TYR A 53 -6.07 5.24 6.38
CA TYR A 53 -7.45 5.41 5.92
C TYR A 53 -7.69 6.82 5.32
N LYS A 54 -8.92 7.08 4.86
CA LYS A 54 -9.37 8.34 4.24
C LYS A 54 -9.00 9.61 5.01
N ASP A 55 -9.37 9.69 6.29
CA ASP A 55 -9.27 10.92 7.10
C ASP A 55 -8.11 10.89 8.11
N GLY A 56 -7.14 10.00 7.89
CA GLY A 56 -5.97 9.87 8.75
C GLY A 56 -5.54 8.42 8.90
N SER A 57 -4.48 8.22 9.67
CA SER A 57 -4.05 6.88 10.03
C SER A 57 -4.73 6.40 11.30
N VAL A 58 -5.11 5.14 11.33
CA VAL A 58 -5.71 4.47 12.49
C VAL A 58 -4.87 3.28 12.85
N ASP A 59 -4.52 3.15 14.13
CA ASP A 59 -3.78 2.02 14.65
C ASP A 59 -4.67 0.77 14.64
N LYS A 60 -4.23 -0.27 13.93
CA LYS A 60 -4.93 -1.55 13.84
C LYS A 60 -3.98 -2.70 14.15
N VAL A 61 -4.54 -3.74 14.76
CA VAL A 61 -3.84 -5.01 14.94
C VAL A 61 -3.73 -5.69 13.58
N VAL A 62 -2.52 -6.13 13.24
CA VAL A 62 -2.19 -6.84 12.01
C VAL A 62 -1.69 -8.22 12.39
N ALA A 63 -2.34 -9.27 11.87
CA ALA A 63 -1.86 -10.64 12.02
C ALA A 63 -0.64 -10.87 11.11
N ILE A 64 0.36 -11.60 11.62
CA ILE A 64 1.61 -11.84 10.88
C ILE A 64 1.89 -13.33 10.70
N ASN A 65 2.48 -13.70 9.56
CA ASN A 65 2.92 -15.07 9.24
C ASN A 65 1.82 -16.12 9.49
N ASP A 66 2.03 -17.07 10.41
CA ASP A 66 1.09 -18.16 10.67
C ASP A 66 -0.23 -17.69 11.29
N ALA A 67 -0.22 -16.57 12.03
CA ALA A 67 -1.48 -15.96 12.48
C ALA A 67 -2.27 -15.36 11.32
N ALA A 68 -1.58 -14.78 10.34
CA ALA A 68 -2.23 -14.34 9.10
C ALA A 68 -2.78 -15.52 8.30
N LYS A 69 -2.08 -16.65 8.21
CA LYS A 69 -2.61 -17.88 7.59
C LYS A 69 -3.91 -18.34 8.26
N GLN A 70 -3.97 -18.30 9.59
CA GLN A 70 -5.18 -18.65 10.32
C GLN A 70 -6.31 -17.66 10.03
N ALA A 71 -6.03 -16.35 10.08
CA ALA A 71 -7.01 -15.31 9.77
C ALA A 71 -7.61 -15.46 8.35
N ILE A 72 -6.78 -15.83 7.37
CA ILE A 72 -7.21 -16.12 6.00
C ILE A 72 -8.24 -17.25 5.96
N LYS A 73 -8.00 -18.35 6.68
CA LYS A 73 -8.92 -19.49 6.76
C LYS A 73 -10.22 -19.12 7.47
N ASP A 74 -10.11 -18.42 8.60
CA ASP A 74 -11.27 -18.01 9.40
C ASP A 74 -12.19 -17.07 8.60
N ALA A 75 -11.61 -16.22 7.75
CA ALA A 75 -12.33 -15.33 6.84
C ALA A 75 -12.76 -16.00 5.52
N LYS A 76 -12.43 -17.28 5.29
CA LYS A 76 -12.67 -18.00 4.02
C LYS A 76 -12.08 -17.27 2.80
N ALA A 77 -10.90 -16.67 2.98
CA ALA A 77 -10.24 -15.81 2.01
C ALA A 77 -9.13 -16.52 1.21
N GLU A 78 -9.03 -17.85 1.30
CA GLU A 78 -7.95 -18.65 0.69
C GLU A 78 -7.87 -18.54 -0.83
N ARG A 79 -8.95 -18.10 -1.49
CA ARG A 79 -8.99 -17.83 -2.94
C ARG A 79 -8.57 -16.41 -3.32
N PHE A 80 -8.37 -15.54 -2.34
CA PHE A 80 -7.97 -14.15 -2.55
C PHE A 80 -6.53 -13.92 -2.14
N VAL A 81 -6.02 -14.65 -1.15
CA VAL A 81 -4.66 -14.44 -0.64
C VAL A 81 -4.04 -15.74 -0.16
N SER A 82 -2.75 -15.88 -0.42
CA SER A 82 -1.92 -16.99 0.05
C SER A 82 -0.60 -16.45 0.59
N ILE A 83 -0.21 -16.90 1.79
CA ILE A 83 1.11 -16.64 2.35
C ILE A 83 2.05 -17.76 1.93
N ILE A 84 3.12 -17.38 1.23
CA ILE A 84 4.05 -18.33 0.64
C ILE A 84 5.05 -18.80 1.69
N ASP A 85 5.25 -20.11 1.79
CA ASP A 85 6.32 -20.68 2.62
C ASP A 85 7.68 -20.24 2.08
N PRO A 86 8.55 -19.61 2.89
CA PRO A 86 9.93 -19.32 2.49
C PRO A 86 10.71 -20.53 1.97
N LYS A 87 10.31 -21.76 2.29
CA LYS A 87 10.93 -23.01 1.83
C LYS A 87 10.35 -23.54 0.51
N SER A 88 9.31 -22.92 -0.06
CA SER A 88 8.75 -23.33 -1.36
C SER A 88 9.84 -23.31 -2.43
N GLU A 89 10.03 -24.43 -3.13
CA GLU A 89 11.00 -24.54 -4.23
C GLU A 89 10.66 -23.57 -5.37
N LYS A 90 9.36 -23.35 -5.62
CA LYS A 90 8.89 -22.40 -6.63
C LYS A 90 9.21 -20.95 -6.25
N LEU A 91 9.04 -20.60 -4.97
CA LEU A 91 9.48 -19.30 -4.45
C LEU A 91 11.00 -19.14 -4.59
N GLN A 92 11.78 -20.14 -4.18
CA GLN A 92 13.24 -20.08 -4.27
C GLN A 92 13.71 -19.92 -5.73
N LYS A 93 13.07 -20.62 -6.67
CA LYS A 93 13.30 -20.45 -8.11
C LYS A 93 13.00 -19.01 -8.56
N LEU A 94 11.84 -18.46 -8.19
CA LEU A 94 11.49 -17.07 -8.52
C LEU A 94 12.49 -16.07 -7.95
N LEU A 95 12.86 -16.20 -6.67
CA LEU A 95 13.84 -15.33 -6.02
C LEU A 95 15.19 -15.40 -6.73
N SER A 96 15.65 -16.60 -7.08
CA SER A 96 16.91 -16.81 -7.80
C SER A 96 16.90 -16.18 -9.19
N VAL A 97 15.80 -16.34 -9.94
CA VAL A 97 15.66 -15.71 -11.26
C VAL A 97 15.71 -14.20 -11.14
N VAL A 98 14.92 -13.64 -10.21
CA VAL A 98 14.86 -12.21 -9.93
C VAL A 98 16.23 -11.64 -9.55
N ASP A 99 16.97 -12.32 -8.67
CA ASP A 99 18.30 -11.87 -8.25
C ASP A 99 19.32 -11.90 -9.39
N ALA A 100 19.33 -12.96 -10.19
CA ALA A 100 20.25 -13.09 -11.32
C ALA A 100 20.00 -12.06 -12.43
N GLY A 101 18.73 -11.70 -12.66
CA GLY A 101 18.34 -10.77 -13.73
C GLY A 101 18.24 -9.30 -13.30
N TRP A 102 18.31 -8.99 -12.00
CA TRP A 102 17.96 -7.65 -11.48
C TRP A 102 18.76 -6.53 -12.13
N ASP A 103 20.09 -6.63 -12.13
CA ASP A 103 20.95 -5.58 -12.66
C ASP A 103 20.86 -5.47 -14.20
N LYS A 104 20.69 -6.61 -14.87
CA LYS A 104 20.61 -6.67 -16.34
C LYS A 104 19.27 -6.12 -16.86
N ILE A 105 18.17 -6.44 -16.20
CA ILE A 105 16.81 -6.16 -16.68
C ILE A 105 16.18 -5.07 -15.81
N GLY A 106 16.03 -5.30 -14.51
CA GLY A 106 15.35 -4.39 -13.59
C GLY A 106 15.99 -2.99 -13.55
N VAL A 107 17.28 -2.89 -13.26
CA VAL A 107 17.99 -1.60 -13.15
C VAL A 107 18.01 -0.87 -14.50
N LYS A 108 18.37 -1.56 -15.59
CA LYS A 108 18.42 -0.96 -16.93
C LYS A 108 17.08 -0.41 -17.38
N ASN A 109 15.97 -1.01 -16.92
CA ASN A 109 14.62 -0.58 -17.24
C ASN A 109 13.96 0.24 -16.14
N LYS A 110 14.73 0.98 -15.33
CA LYS A 110 14.23 1.92 -14.32
C LYS A 110 13.39 1.23 -13.22
N ASN A 111 13.93 0.13 -12.67
CA ASN A 111 13.31 -0.70 -11.63
C ASN A 111 12.01 -1.39 -12.07
N ALA A 112 11.90 -1.68 -13.37
CA ALA A 112 10.75 -2.29 -14.00
C ALA A 112 11.13 -3.53 -14.84
N GLY A 113 10.18 -4.44 -15.01
CA GLY A 113 10.26 -5.53 -15.99
C GLY A 113 8.88 -5.78 -16.60
N HIS A 114 8.84 -6.40 -17.78
CA HIS A 114 7.62 -6.98 -18.33
C HIS A 114 7.83 -8.40 -18.86
N HIS A 115 6.80 -9.24 -19.02
CA HIS A 115 7.00 -10.65 -19.38
C HIS A 115 7.83 -10.84 -20.65
N THR A 116 7.64 -10.00 -21.67
CA THR A 116 8.47 -10.06 -22.89
C THR A 116 9.94 -9.63 -22.65
N LEU A 117 10.23 -8.84 -21.61
CA LEU A 117 11.61 -8.50 -21.22
C LEU A 117 12.23 -9.50 -20.26
N TRP A 118 11.42 -10.19 -19.44
CA TRP A 118 11.88 -11.09 -18.39
C TRP A 118 11.00 -12.34 -18.26
N PRO A 119 10.89 -13.14 -19.34
CA PRO A 119 9.96 -14.26 -19.38
C PRO A 119 10.21 -15.28 -18.27
N GLU A 120 11.47 -15.48 -17.88
CA GLU A 120 11.84 -16.44 -16.85
C GLU A 120 11.26 -16.09 -15.47
N ALA A 121 11.16 -14.78 -15.15
CA ALA A 121 10.58 -14.33 -13.88
C ALA A 121 9.06 -14.54 -13.88
N PHE A 122 8.40 -14.32 -15.01
CA PHE A 122 6.96 -14.50 -15.15
C PHE A 122 6.58 -15.98 -15.19
N GLU A 123 7.35 -16.84 -15.84
CA GLU A 123 7.15 -18.29 -15.77
C GLU A 123 7.36 -18.84 -14.34
N ALA A 124 8.38 -18.34 -13.63
CA ALA A 124 8.58 -18.72 -12.23
C ALA A 124 7.45 -18.22 -11.31
N GLY A 125 6.94 -17.00 -11.54
CA GLY A 125 5.80 -16.46 -10.80
C GLY A 125 4.49 -17.18 -11.13
N LYS A 126 4.23 -17.49 -12.40
CA LYS A 126 3.10 -18.31 -12.85
C LYS A 126 3.09 -19.68 -12.15
N ALA A 127 4.22 -20.38 -12.13
CA ALA A 127 4.31 -21.66 -11.45
C ALA A 127 3.96 -21.56 -9.95
N LEU A 128 4.33 -20.44 -9.32
CA LEU A 128 4.01 -20.16 -7.92
C LEU A 128 2.51 -19.83 -7.73
N LEU A 129 1.88 -19.13 -8.68
CA LEU A 129 0.42 -18.93 -8.70
C LEU A 129 -0.33 -20.26 -8.83
N GLU A 130 0.12 -21.16 -9.70
CA GLU A 130 -0.46 -22.49 -9.89
C GLU A 130 -0.35 -23.37 -8.63
N GLU A 131 0.66 -23.14 -7.78
CA GLU A 131 0.77 -23.77 -6.46
C GLU A 131 -0.16 -23.13 -5.43
N ALA A 132 -0.25 -21.80 -5.42
CA ALA A 132 -1.01 -21.07 -4.41
C ALA A 132 -2.53 -21.10 -4.63
N PHE A 133 -2.96 -21.08 -5.90
CA PHE A 133 -4.36 -21.06 -6.31
C PHE A 133 -4.59 -22.04 -7.45
N PRO A 134 -4.43 -23.36 -7.20
CA PRO A 134 -4.54 -24.37 -8.24
C PRO A 134 -5.89 -24.29 -8.96
N GLU A 135 -6.96 -23.95 -8.24
CA GLU A 135 -8.29 -23.84 -8.80
C GLU A 135 -8.44 -22.72 -9.85
N GLU A 136 -7.74 -21.61 -9.64
CA GLU A 136 -7.88 -20.40 -10.45
C GLU A 136 -6.82 -20.30 -11.55
N CYS A 137 -5.66 -20.93 -11.33
CA CYS A 137 -4.47 -20.70 -12.12
C CYS A 137 -3.98 -21.94 -12.88
N SER A 138 -4.28 -23.16 -12.41
CA SER A 138 -3.74 -24.39 -13.02
C SER A 138 -4.60 -24.88 -14.21
N PRO A 139 -3.98 -25.17 -15.36
CA PRO A 139 -4.67 -25.78 -16.51
C PRO A 139 -5.37 -27.10 -16.18
N GLU A 140 -4.81 -27.91 -15.27
CA GLU A 140 -5.40 -29.18 -14.82
C GLU A 140 -6.79 -28.99 -14.19
N HIS A 141 -7.03 -27.79 -13.69
CA HIS A 141 -8.24 -27.38 -13.00
C HIS A 141 -9.13 -26.45 -13.83
N GLY A 142 -8.79 -26.25 -15.11
CA GLY A 142 -9.48 -25.31 -16.00
C GLY A 142 -9.17 -23.83 -15.70
N GLY A 143 -8.17 -23.58 -14.85
CA GLY A 143 -7.59 -22.25 -14.61
C GLY A 143 -6.47 -21.96 -15.60
N GLU A 144 -6.16 -20.70 -15.80
CA GLU A 144 -5.11 -20.27 -16.72
C GLU A 144 -4.51 -18.95 -16.24
N VAL A 145 -3.20 -18.92 -16.04
CA VAL A 145 -2.45 -17.66 -15.92
C VAL A 145 -2.17 -17.15 -17.33
N LEU A 146 -2.69 -15.96 -17.63
CA LEU A 146 -2.58 -15.31 -18.93
C LEU A 146 -1.31 -14.47 -19.00
N ASN A 147 -0.67 -14.49 -20.17
CA ASN A 147 0.40 -13.56 -20.49
C ASN A 147 -0.20 -12.18 -20.75
N GLY A 148 0.23 -11.22 -19.96
CA GLY A 148 -0.13 -9.82 -20.02
C GLY A 148 -1.60 -9.49 -19.71
N VAL A 149 -1.85 -8.23 -19.35
CA VAL A 149 -3.19 -7.61 -19.22
C VAL A 149 -3.18 -6.16 -19.64
N ALA A 150 -4.13 -5.77 -20.47
CA ALA A 150 -4.60 -4.41 -20.73
C ALA A 150 -4.17 -3.29 -19.73
N PHE A 151 -2.99 -2.72 -19.95
CA PHE A 151 -2.73 -1.27 -19.85
C PHE A 151 -2.49 -0.66 -21.22
N VAL A 152 -2.38 -1.50 -22.25
CA VAL A 152 -2.14 -1.02 -23.59
C VAL A 152 -3.46 -1.08 -24.32
N ASN A 153 -3.91 0.06 -24.83
CA ASN A 153 -5.16 0.17 -25.58
C ASN A 153 -4.99 -0.31 -27.03
N GLU A 154 -3.77 -0.65 -27.44
CA GLU A 154 -3.43 -1.16 -28.77
C GLU A 154 -3.20 -2.68 -28.73
N PRO A 155 -4.02 -3.49 -29.41
CA PRO A 155 -3.93 -4.96 -29.42
C PRO A 155 -2.53 -5.53 -29.70
N LYS A 156 -1.77 -4.87 -30.59
CA LYS A 156 -0.39 -5.26 -30.94
C LYS A 156 0.64 -5.15 -29.81
N TYR A 157 0.26 -4.58 -28.67
CA TYR A 157 1.12 -4.39 -27.49
C TYR A 157 0.52 -5.06 -26.24
N TYR A 158 -0.50 -5.91 -26.40
CA TYR A 158 -1.11 -6.64 -25.28
C TYR A 158 -0.10 -7.60 -24.62
N ASP A 159 0.92 -8.03 -25.36
CA ASP A 159 2.12 -8.75 -24.89
C ASP A 159 3.08 -7.90 -24.01
N ARG A 160 2.69 -6.66 -23.69
CA ARG A 160 3.44 -5.75 -22.80
C ARG A 160 2.57 -5.19 -21.68
N ALA A 161 1.29 -5.51 -21.73
CA ALA A 161 0.26 -5.07 -20.82
C ALA A 161 0.36 -5.95 -19.54
N ILE A 162 0.19 -5.42 -18.31
CA ILE A 162 0.33 -6.06 -16.97
C ILE A 162 0.88 -7.48 -16.98
N ASP A 163 2.19 -7.50 -17.13
CA ASP A 163 3.07 -8.39 -16.44
C ASP A 163 4.15 -7.49 -15.90
N PHE A 164 3.80 -6.49 -15.08
CA PHE A 164 4.79 -5.49 -14.66
C PHE A 164 5.44 -5.93 -13.37
N MET A 165 6.75 -6.15 -13.41
CA MET A 165 7.53 -6.30 -12.21
C MET A 165 8.02 -4.92 -11.76
N GLN A 166 7.82 -4.54 -10.51
CA GLN A 166 8.36 -3.29 -9.97
C GLN A 166 9.11 -3.49 -8.66
N ARG A 167 10.31 -2.93 -8.55
CA ARG A 167 10.97 -2.76 -7.24
C ARG A 167 10.53 -1.46 -6.60
N ARG A 168 10.10 -1.55 -5.34
CA ARG A 168 9.69 -0.40 -4.53
C ARG A 168 10.70 -0.17 -3.42
N THR A 169 11.31 1.00 -3.38
CA THR A 169 12.17 1.40 -2.26
C THR A 169 11.35 2.01 -1.12
N LYS A 170 12.01 2.46 -0.04
CA LYS A 170 11.41 2.97 1.20
C LYS A 170 10.37 4.08 0.98
N GLU A 171 10.54 4.88 -0.08
CA GLU A 171 9.71 6.05 -0.38
C GLU A 171 8.59 5.73 -1.42
N ASP A 172 8.76 4.67 -2.22
CA ASP A 172 7.93 4.41 -3.42
C ASP A 172 6.57 3.74 -3.14
N PHE A 173 6.22 3.44 -1.89
CA PHE A 173 4.88 2.96 -1.52
C PHE A 173 3.94 4.07 -1.07
N ILE A 174 4.48 5.23 -0.73
CA ILE A 174 3.69 6.36 -0.22
C ILE A 174 3.01 7.09 -1.38
N MET A 175 3.40 6.77 -2.61
CA MET A 175 2.80 7.33 -3.79
C MET A 175 2.02 6.20 -4.45
N SER A 176 0.71 6.14 -4.19
CA SER A 176 -0.17 5.91 -5.34
C SER A 176 0.38 6.85 -6.40
N LYS A 177 0.77 6.35 -7.58
CA LYS A 177 1.36 7.18 -8.63
C LYS A 177 0.39 8.32 -9.07
N TYR A 178 -0.79 8.44 -8.45
CA TYR A 178 -1.97 9.20 -8.86
C TYR A 178 -2.71 9.86 -7.69
N ASN A 179 -2.37 9.55 -6.44
CA ASN A 179 -2.82 10.28 -5.26
C ASN A 179 -1.57 10.57 -4.41
N PRO A 180 -1.18 11.84 -4.17
CA PRO A 180 -0.01 12.20 -3.36
C PRO A 180 -0.12 11.73 -1.90
N LEU A 181 -1.24 11.12 -1.52
CA LEU A 181 -1.56 10.66 -0.19
C LEU A 181 -1.35 9.14 -0.18
N GLY A 182 -0.37 8.66 0.60
CA GLY A 182 -0.05 7.24 0.76
C GLY A 182 -1.15 6.44 1.43
N ARG A 183 -2.26 6.25 0.72
CA ARG A 183 -3.53 5.66 1.18
C ARG A 183 -3.68 4.23 0.67
N LEU A 184 -4.63 3.53 1.29
CA LEU A 184 -5.10 2.23 0.82
C LEU A 184 -5.75 2.36 -0.56
N HIS A 185 -5.59 1.33 -1.40
CA HIS A 185 -6.21 1.29 -2.72
C HIS A 185 -6.56 -0.14 -3.12
N ARG A 186 -7.33 -0.23 -4.21
CA ARG A 186 -7.45 -1.41 -5.06
C ARG A 186 -6.98 -1.02 -6.46
N ASP A 187 -6.36 -1.95 -7.16
CA ASP A 187 -5.83 -1.68 -8.49
C ASP A 187 -6.88 -1.26 -9.55
N PRO A 188 -8.11 -1.82 -9.67
CA PRO A 188 -9.04 -1.48 -10.76
C PRO A 188 -9.39 0.00 -10.77
N ASP A 189 -9.61 0.55 -9.58
CA ASP A 189 -9.95 1.96 -9.36
C ASP A 189 -8.78 2.89 -9.75
N ALA A 190 -7.55 2.37 -9.67
CA ALA A 190 -6.30 3.05 -10.04
C ALA A 190 -5.78 2.71 -11.46
N ILE A 191 -6.51 1.90 -12.22
CA ILE A 191 -6.08 1.45 -13.56
C ILE A 191 -6.96 2.05 -14.64
N ASP A 192 -8.27 2.06 -14.44
CA ASP A 192 -9.20 2.43 -15.51
C ASP A 192 -9.05 3.87 -15.99
N TYR A 193 -8.61 4.80 -15.14
CA TYR A 193 -8.39 6.20 -15.58
C TYR A 193 -7.16 6.38 -16.50
N LYS A 194 -6.21 5.43 -16.53
CA LYS A 194 -5.07 5.52 -17.46
C LYS A 194 -5.39 4.96 -18.83
N SER A 195 -6.25 3.95 -18.82
CA SER A 195 -6.53 3.09 -19.94
C SER A 195 -8.03 2.86 -19.93
N PRO A 196 -8.85 3.88 -20.27
CA PRO A 196 -10.30 3.75 -20.20
C PRO A 196 -10.79 2.55 -21.00
N GLY A 197 -11.64 1.73 -20.40
CA GLY A 197 -12.17 0.54 -21.04
C GLY A 197 -11.21 -0.65 -21.09
N TRP A 198 -10.10 -0.60 -20.35
CA TRP A 198 -9.17 -1.73 -20.24
C TRP A 198 -9.84 -3.01 -19.72
N MET A 199 -10.94 -2.93 -18.98
CA MET A 199 -11.65 -4.12 -18.49
C MET A 199 -12.21 -4.96 -19.64
N THR A 200 -12.64 -4.35 -20.75
CA THR A 200 -13.17 -5.07 -21.91
C THR A 200 -12.10 -5.94 -22.58
N SER A 201 -10.87 -5.44 -22.71
CA SER A 201 -9.72 -6.22 -23.19
C SER A 201 -9.04 -7.04 -22.09
N GLY A 202 -9.24 -6.63 -20.83
CA GLY A 202 -8.74 -7.27 -19.62
C GLY A 202 -9.51 -8.51 -19.21
N MET A 203 -10.79 -8.62 -19.61
CA MET A 203 -11.72 -9.68 -19.23
C MET A 203 -12.49 -10.22 -20.45
N GLU A 204 -11.76 -10.58 -21.52
CA GLU A 204 -12.35 -11.14 -22.74
C GLU A 204 -13.22 -12.37 -22.45
N LYS A 205 -14.40 -12.49 -23.07
CA LYS A 205 -15.33 -13.61 -22.81
C LYS A 205 -15.73 -13.71 -21.32
N SER A 206 -15.98 -12.57 -20.67
CA SER A 206 -16.46 -12.49 -19.27
C SER A 206 -17.75 -13.27 -19.00
N GLU A 207 -18.55 -13.60 -20.02
CA GLU A 207 -19.71 -14.49 -19.87
C GLU A 207 -19.33 -15.97 -19.63
N GLU A 208 -18.13 -16.38 -20.02
CA GLU A 208 -17.61 -17.73 -19.87
C GLU A 208 -16.61 -17.84 -18.71
N TYR A 209 -15.82 -16.79 -18.48
CA TYR A 209 -14.70 -16.81 -17.53
C TYR A 209 -14.86 -15.81 -16.40
N SER A 210 -14.39 -16.22 -15.22
CA SER A 210 -14.09 -15.32 -14.11
C SER A 210 -12.61 -14.96 -14.14
N TYR A 211 -12.31 -13.70 -13.91
CA TYR A 211 -10.98 -13.11 -13.94
C TYR A 211 -10.50 -12.71 -12.54
N ARG A 212 -9.22 -12.90 -12.29
CA ARG A 212 -8.52 -12.45 -11.07
C ARG A 212 -7.20 -11.78 -11.42
N TYR A 213 -6.79 -10.86 -10.56
CA TYR A 213 -5.59 -10.06 -10.77
C TYR A 213 -4.69 -10.17 -9.55
N TYR A 214 -3.74 -11.08 -9.63
CA TYR A 214 -2.87 -11.40 -8.52
C TYR A 214 -1.63 -10.54 -8.52
N ASN A 215 -1.24 -10.07 -7.34
CA ASN A 215 0.05 -9.47 -7.07
C ASN A 215 0.88 -10.42 -6.21
N VAL A 216 2.02 -10.85 -6.75
CA VAL A 216 3.06 -11.58 -6.02
C VAL A 216 3.98 -10.55 -5.37
N TRP A 217 3.87 -10.45 -4.06
CA TRP A 217 4.69 -9.56 -3.23
C TRP A 217 5.88 -10.30 -2.65
N LEU A 218 7.07 -9.75 -2.90
CA LEU A 218 8.33 -10.28 -2.42
C LEU A 218 9.08 -9.22 -1.60
N LEU A 219 9.20 -9.41 -0.29
CA LEU A 219 10.09 -8.60 0.54
C LEU A 219 11.55 -8.96 0.25
N ARG A 220 12.35 -7.95 -0.13
CA ARG A 220 13.77 -8.11 -0.50
C ARG A 220 14.74 -7.41 0.46
N SER A 221 14.26 -6.47 1.28
CA SER A 221 15.06 -5.92 2.37
C SER A 221 15.27 -6.96 3.48
N PRO A 222 16.32 -6.80 4.31
CA PRO A 222 16.45 -7.57 5.53
C PRO A 222 15.16 -7.53 6.36
N ARG A 223 14.81 -8.69 6.90
CA ARG A 223 13.64 -8.88 7.74
C ARG A 223 13.99 -8.53 9.18
N ASP A 224 13.02 -8.05 9.92
CA ASP A 224 13.12 -7.95 11.37
C ASP A 224 13.02 -9.35 12.02
N PRO A 225 13.25 -9.48 13.34
CA PRO A 225 13.18 -10.78 14.03
C PRO A 225 11.82 -11.49 13.93
N THR A 226 10.73 -10.76 13.61
CA THR A 226 9.40 -11.34 13.37
C THR A 226 9.22 -11.83 11.92
N GLY A 227 10.25 -11.69 11.08
CA GLY A 227 10.22 -12.05 9.67
C GLY A 227 9.59 -10.98 8.76
N GLN A 228 9.26 -9.80 9.28
CA GLN A 228 8.56 -8.72 8.54
C GLN A 228 9.51 -7.60 8.09
N ALA A 229 8.98 -6.63 7.35
CA ALA A 229 9.69 -5.39 7.07
C ALA A 229 9.88 -4.57 8.36
N TRP A 230 11.05 -3.97 8.54
CA TRP A 230 11.39 -3.20 9.76
C TRP A 230 10.51 -1.96 10.01
N ASP A 231 10.04 -1.28 8.97
CA ASP A 231 9.33 0.01 9.10
C ASP A 231 7.91 -0.06 8.53
N LYS A 232 7.79 -0.34 7.22
CA LYS A 232 6.56 -0.15 6.44
C LYS A 232 6.06 -1.46 5.85
N PRO A 233 5.36 -2.32 6.61
CA PRO A 233 4.84 -3.57 6.05
C PRO A 233 3.87 -3.29 4.89
N LEU A 234 3.79 -4.23 3.95
CA LEU A 234 2.59 -4.34 3.12
C LEU A 234 1.47 -4.81 4.03
N VAL A 235 0.36 -4.09 4.09
CA VAL A 235 -0.84 -4.51 4.79
C VAL A 235 -1.92 -4.83 3.76
N VAL A 236 -2.58 -5.97 3.93
CA VAL A 236 -3.68 -6.42 3.09
C VAL A 236 -4.89 -6.68 3.96
N LEU A 237 -6.04 -6.13 3.57
CA LEU A 237 -7.32 -6.32 4.26
C LEU A 237 -8.03 -7.52 3.66
N LEU A 238 -8.43 -8.47 4.50
CA LEU A 238 -9.24 -9.61 4.06
C LEU A 238 -10.60 -9.15 3.52
N PRO A 239 -11.15 -9.83 2.50
CA PRO A 239 -12.43 -9.46 1.91
C PRO A 239 -13.56 -9.63 2.92
N ARG A 240 -14.57 -8.76 2.85
CA ARG A 240 -15.80 -8.89 3.63
C ARG A 240 -16.64 -10.02 3.07
N ASP A 241 -17.25 -10.82 3.94
CA ASP A 241 -18.17 -11.91 3.57
C ASP A 241 -17.61 -12.84 2.47
N GLY A 242 -16.31 -13.15 2.52
CA GLY A 242 -15.65 -13.98 1.51
C GLY A 242 -15.63 -13.37 0.10
N GLY A 243 -15.74 -12.03 0.01
CA GLY A 243 -15.79 -11.26 -1.23
C GLY A 243 -17.20 -11.00 -1.75
N ALA A 244 -18.24 -11.57 -1.13
CA ALA A 244 -19.62 -11.35 -1.57
C ALA A 244 -20.11 -9.92 -1.31
N ARG A 245 -19.37 -9.14 -0.50
CA ARG A 245 -19.70 -7.75 -0.20
C ARG A 245 -18.47 -6.86 -0.20
N GLU A 246 -18.64 -5.63 -0.67
CA GLU A 246 -17.64 -4.59 -0.52
C GLU A 246 -17.58 -4.08 0.91
N TRP A 247 -16.37 -3.68 1.33
CA TRP A 247 -16.22 -2.87 2.54
C TRP A 247 -16.83 -1.48 2.34
N THR A 248 -17.24 -0.85 3.43
CA THR A 248 -17.71 0.53 3.38
C THR A 248 -16.54 1.48 3.07
N TYR A 249 -16.72 2.32 2.07
CA TYR A 249 -15.81 3.39 1.69
C TYR A 249 -16.57 4.61 1.20
N ASP A 250 -15.87 5.73 1.16
CA ASP A 250 -16.35 6.91 0.44
C ASP A 250 -15.67 7.04 -0.90
N VAL A 251 -16.31 7.73 -1.83
CA VAL A 251 -15.69 8.13 -3.09
C VAL A 251 -15.26 9.58 -2.96
N ARG A 252 -13.95 9.82 -2.86
CA ARG A 252 -13.39 11.17 -2.79
C ARG A 252 -13.21 11.71 -4.20
N ARG A 253 -13.86 12.81 -4.53
CA ARG A 253 -13.66 13.49 -5.81
C ARG A 253 -12.52 14.49 -5.71
N PRO A 254 -11.92 14.91 -6.83
CA PRO A 254 -10.85 15.91 -6.79
C PRO A 254 -11.26 17.23 -6.16
N GLU A 255 -12.53 17.62 -6.21
CA GLU A 255 -13.05 18.83 -5.55
C GLU A 255 -13.07 18.72 -4.02
N ASP A 256 -13.10 17.50 -3.49
CA ASP A 256 -13.04 17.21 -2.05
C ASP A 256 -11.61 17.30 -1.49
N ASN A 257 -10.60 17.45 -2.37
CA ASN A 257 -9.23 17.73 -1.96
C ASN A 257 -9.10 19.19 -1.54
N VAL A 258 -9.63 19.52 -0.36
CA VAL A 258 -9.34 20.80 0.30
C VAL A 258 -7.82 20.88 0.51
N GLU A 259 -7.20 22.01 0.18
CA GLU A 259 -5.74 22.30 0.13
C GLU A 259 -4.88 21.95 1.39
N ASP A 260 -5.41 21.25 2.37
CA ASP A 260 -4.89 21.21 3.75
C ASP A 260 -3.70 20.25 3.97
N ASP A 261 -3.45 19.28 3.10
CA ASP A 261 -2.37 18.29 3.32
C ASP A 261 -1.06 18.58 2.57
N ALA A 262 -1.11 19.32 1.46
CA ALA A 262 0.10 19.74 0.75
C ALA A 262 0.95 20.69 1.60
N LYS A 263 0.31 21.59 2.36
CA LYS A 263 0.99 22.55 3.24
C LYS A 263 1.53 21.90 4.53
N LYS A 264 0.85 20.89 5.10
CA LYS A 264 1.29 20.19 6.32
C LYS A 264 2.42 19.18 6.07
N THR A 265 2.37 18.45 4.96
CA THR A 265 3.39 17.43 4.64
C THR A 265 4.68 18.06 4.12
N ALA A 266 4.58 19.09 3.26
CA ALA A 266 5.74 19.83 2.78
C ALA A 266 6.41 20.64 3.91
N GLY A 267 5.64 21.28 4.79
CA GLY A 267 6.18 22.09 5.89
C GLY A 267 6.94 21.27 6.94
N SER A 268 6.44 20.07 7.28
CA SER A 268 7.07 19.20 8.28
C SER A 268 8.33 18.51 7.73
N GLN A 269 8.29 17.99 6.49
CA GLN A 269 9.47 17.42 5.83
C GLN A 269 10.55 18.47 5.53
N PHE A 270 10.15 19.69 5.14
CA PHE A 270 11.08 20.79 4.91
C PHE A 270 11.78 21.20 6.20
N LYS A 271 11.05 21.32 7.32
CA LYS A 271 11.63 21.65 8.62
C LYS A 271 12.62 20.57 9.09
N GLU A 272 12.24 19.30 8.97
CA GLU A 272 13.11 18.18 9.35
C GLU A 272 14.36 18.08 8.47
N THR A 273 14.23 18.40 7.18
CA THR A 273 15.35 18.48 6.22
C THR A 273 16.27 19.66 6.55
N MET A 274 15.71 20.82 6.88
CA MET A 274 16.47 22.01 7.29
C MET A 274 17.19 21.80 8.61
N ASP A 275 16.60 21.09 9.56
CA ASP A 275 17.24 20.75 10.83
C ASP A 275 18.40 19.75 10.64
N LYS A 276 18.27 18.80 9.69
CA LYS A 276 19.37 17.91 9.27
C LYS A 276 20.49 18.66 8.55
N ILE A 277 20.16 19.62 7.69
CA ILE A 277 21.14 20.50 7.02
C ILE A 277 21.92 21.34 8.04
N LYS A 278 21.23 21.90 9.05
CA LYS A 278 21.86 22.67 10.14
C LYS A 278 22.77 21.81 11.01
N ALA A 279 22.39 20.56 11.28
CA ALA A 279 23.16 19.66 12.13
C ALA A 279 24.46 19.16 11.47
N ASN A 280 24.49 19.01 10.13
CA ASN A 280 25.70 18.56 9.43
C ASN A 280 25.79 19.06 7.96
N PRO A 281 26.26 20.30 7.74
CA PRO A 281 26.18 21.00 6.45
C PRO A 281 26.91 20.29 5.29
N MET A 282 28.04 19.64 5.58
CA MET A 282 28.88 18.96 4.57
C MET A 282 28.25 17.67 4.05
N SER A 283 27.49 16.95 4.88
CA SER A 283 26.80 15.71 4.47
C SER A 283 25.51 15.96 3.69
N ALA A 284 24.98 17.18 3.76
CA ALA A 284 23.70 17.57 3.18
C ALA A 284 23.84 18.35 1.84
N ALA A 285 25.06 18.52 1.33
CA ALA A 285 25.32 19.22 0.07
C ALA A 285 24.48 18.73 -1.13
N PRO A 286 24.21 17.42 -1.30
CA PRO A 286 23.31 16.94 -2.37
C PRO A 286 21.87 17.40 -2.19
N MET A 287 21.37 17.46 -0.95
CA MET A 287 20.00 17.89 -0.63
C MET A 287 19.82 19.39 -0.80
N VAL A 288 20.83 20.19 -0.46
CA VAL A 288 20.85 21.64 -0.70
C VAL A 288 20.83 21.94 -2.20
N MET A 289 21.64 21.24 -2.99
CA MET A 289 21.65 21.37 -4.46
C MET A 289 20.30 20.99 -5.10
N GLN A 290 19.58 20.03 -4.51
CA GLN A 290 18.26 19.61 -4.97
C GLN A 290 17.15 20.61 -4.58
N ALA A 291 17.23 21.24 -3.40
CA ALA A 291 16.30 22.26 -2.93
C ALA A 291 16.40 23.59 -3.73
N PHE A 292 17.58 23.89 -4.30
CA PHE A 292 17.82 25.06 -5.15
C PHE A 292 17.83 24.74 -6.66
N SER A 293 17.51 23.50 -7.05
CA SER A 293 17.32 23.13 -8.45
C SER A 293 16.05 23.82 -9.01
N THR A 294 16.25 24.87 -9.80
CA THR A 294 15.18 25.63 -10.49
C THR A 294 14.48 24.87 -11.62
N LYS A 295 14.85 23.61 -11.88
CA LYS A 295 13.98 22.71 -12.63
C LYS A 295 12.80 22.34 -11.75
N LYS A 296 11.76 23.20 -11.78
CA LYS A 296 10.39 22.72 -11.56
C LYS A 296 10.25 21.51 -12.47
N LYS A 297 10.16 20.31 -11.90
CA LYS A 297 9.48 19.24 -12.62
C LYS A 297 8.09 19.82 -12.87
N GLU A 298 7.76 20.09 -14.12
CA GLU A 298 6.36 20.15 -14.50
C GLU A 298 5.72 18.93 -13.87
N ASP A 299 4.79 19.17 -12.95
CA ASP A 299 3.99 18.12 -12.37
C ASP A 299 3.35 17.42 -13.56
N LYS A 300 3.81 16.20 -13.85
CA LYS A 300 3.24 15.32 -14.89
C LYS A 300 1.84 14.81 -14.49
N PHE A 301 1.07 15.65 -13.80
CA PHE A 301 -0.37 15.60 -13.71
C PHE A 301 -1.03 16.08 -15.02
N GLU A 302 -0.25 16.59 -15.99
CA GLU A 302 -0.72 17.00 -17.32
C GLU A 302 -1.09 15.82 -18.24
N GLN A 303 -2.18 15.16 -17.89
CA GLN A 303 -3.25 14.61 -18.73
C GLN A 303 -4.16 13.81 -17.78
N GLN A 304 -4.87 14.53 -16.91
CA GLN A 304 -5.93 13.92 -16.11
C GLN A 304 -7.05 13.53 -17.06
N ASP A 305 -7.34 12.23 -17.13
CA ASP A 305 -8.52 11.71 -17.83
C ASP A 305 -9.77 12.43 -17.28
N PRO A 306 -10.60 13.05 -18.14
CA PRO A 306 -11.87 13.66 -17.71
C PRO A 306 -12.73 12.74 -16.84
N ASN A 307 -12.65 11.42 -17.06
CA ASN A 307 -13.37 10.42 -16.27
C ASN A 307 -12.83 10.28 -14.83
N TYR A 308 -11.55 10.55 -14.60
CA TYR A 308 -10.98 10.56 -13.24
C TYR A 308 -11.62 11.65 -12.39
N MET A 309 -11.81 12.83 -12.99
CA MET A 309 -12.38 14.00 -12.32
C MET A 309 -13.83 13.76 -11.92
N THR A 310 -14.61 13.07 -12.74
CA THR A 310 -16.02 12.80 -12.47
C THR A 310 -16.23 11.61 -11.52
N ARG A 311 -15.44 10.55 -11.67
CA ARG A 311 -15.62 9.29 -10.94
C ARG A 311 -15.13 9.34 -9.49
N GLY A 312 -14.04 10.06 -9.21
CA GLY A 312 -13.38 10.05 -7.91
C GLY A 312 -12.63 8.75 -7.58
N SER A 313 -12.05 8.69 -6.38
CA SER A 313 -11.24 7.58 -5.88
C SER A 313 -11.89 6.96 -4.63
N PRO A 314 -12.09 5.63 -4.58
CA PRO A 314 -12.57 4.94 -3.39
C PRO A 314 -11.56 5.05 -2.24
N GLU A 315 -12.03 5.40 -1.06
CA GLU A 315 -11.21 5.51 0.14
C GLU A 315 -11.89 4.82 1.32
N LEU A 316 -11.27 3.74 1.78
CA LEU A 316 -11.77 2.87 2.82
C LEU A 316 -12.06 3.65 4.12
N GLN A 317 -13.22 3.38 4.72
CA GLN A 317 -13.60 3.89 6.04
C GLN A 317 -13.11 2.92 7.13
N PRO A 318 -12.56 3.39 8.26
CA PRO A 318 -12.10 2.49 9.31
C PRO A 318 -13.27 1.72 9.92
N SER A 319 -13.08 0.42 10.12
CA SER A 319 -14.02 -0.49 10.79
C SER A 319 -13.26 -1.40 11.74
N ASP A 320 -13.92 -1.82 12.83
CA ASP A 320 -13.38 -2.82 13.77
C ASP A 320 -13.54 -4.24 13.26
N GLU A 321 -14.39 -4.46 12.25
CA GLU A 321 -14.50 -5.74 11.53
C GLU A 321 -13.31 -6.01 10.61
N HIS A 322 -12.45 -5.00 10.37
CA HIS A 322 -11.31 -5.14 9.48
C HIS A 322 -10.25 -6.09 10.03
N VAL A 323 -9.96 -7.13 9.26
CA VAL A 323 -8.88 -8.07 9.55
C VAL A 323 -7.69 -7.80 8.63
N TRP A 324 -6.64 -7.21 9.20
CA TRP A 324 -5.40 -6.91 8.49
C TRP A 324 -4.37 -8.02 8.63
N ILE A 325 -3.71 -8.35 7.53
CA ILE A 325 -2.64 -9.34 7.49
C ILE A 325 -1.37 -8.80 6.85
N THR A 326 -0.23 -9.39 7.22
CA THR A 326 1.04 -9.20 6.52
C THR A 326 1.96 -10.42 6.56
N ALA A 327 2.85 -10.52 5.58
CA ALA A 327 3.86 -11.55 5.42
C ALA A 327 5.00 -11.06 4.52
N PRO A 328 6.22 -11.64 4.62
CA PRO A 328 7.33 -11.27 3.75
C PRO A 328 7.11 -11.70 2.29
N TYR A 329 6.40 -12.81 2.08
CA TYR A 329 6.07 -13.35 0.77
C TYR A 329 4.59 -13.69 0.74
N MET A 330 3.84 -13.07 -0.16
CA MET A 330 2.41 -13.35 -0.32
C MET A 330 1.99 -13.16 -1.77
N ILE A 331 0.92 -13.85 -2.15
CA ILE A 331 0.18 -13.57 -3.37
C ILE A 331 -1.22 -13.15 -2.95
N PHE A 332 -1.72 -12.04 -3.50
CA PHE A 332 -3.06 -11.56 -3.18
C PHE A 332 -3.76 -10.97 -4.41
N ASP A 333 -5.08 -11.06 -4.45
CA ASP A 333 -5.92 -10.47 -5.50
C ASP A 333 -5.99 -8.96 -5.28
N SER A 334 -5.15 -8.20 -5.99
CA SER A 334 -5.00 -6.75 -5.78
C SER A 334 -6.22 -5.95 -6.25
N PHE A 335 -7.13 -6.63 -6.94
CA PHE A 335 -8.38 -6.05 -7.40
C PHE A 335 -9.47 -6.18 -6.36
N ASP A 336 -9.56 -7.31 -5.68
CA ASP A 336 -10.61 -7.57 -4.69
C ASP A 336 -10.16 -7.37 -3.24
N MET A 337 -8.90 -7.00 -3.01
CA MET A 337 -8.36 -6.72 -1.67
C MET A 337 -7.79 -5.31 -1.56
N TRP A 338 -8.20 -4.60 -0.50
CA TRP A 338 -7.58 -3.33 -0.13
C TRP A 338 -6.18 -3.56 0.40
N HIS A 339 -5.22 -2.78 -0.10
CA HIS A 339 -3.83 -2.91 0.32
C HIS A 339 -3.09 -1.59 0.29
N GLY A 340 -2.01 -1.52 1.06
CA GLY A 340 -1.19 -0.32 1.20
C GLY A 340 0.02 -0.53 2.11
N ALA A 341 0.72 0.55 2.44
CA ALA A 341 1.80 0.49 3.43
C ALA A 341 1.24 0.91 4.79
N GLY A 342 1.29 0.01 5.75
CA GLY A 342 1.18 0.38 7.15
C GLY A 342 2.49 1.00 7.66
N GLN A 343 2.46 1.52 8.87
CA GLN A 343 3.65 1.93 9.61
C GLN A 343 3.65 1.25 10.96
N TRP A 344 4.67 0.44 11.26
CA TRP A 344 4.82 -0.13 12.59
C TRP A 344 5.02 0.96 13.63
N MET A 345 4.59 0.66 14.85
CA MET A 345 4.85 1.45 16.04
C MET A 345 6.37 1.71 16.21
N PRO A 346 6.82 2.96 16.42
CA PRO A 346 8.25 3.29 16.54
C PRO A 346 9.01 2.49 17.62
N GLU A 347 8.29 2.07 18.65
CA GLU A 347 8.73 1.34 19.84
C GLU A 347 9.11 -0.09 19.46
N ASP A 348 8.34 -0.74 18.59
CA ASP A 348 8.64 -2.09 18.10
C ASP A 348 10.04 -2.16 17.51
N LYS A 349 10.39 -1.18 16.67
CA LYS A 349 11.71 -1.14 16.03
C LYS A 349 12.84 -0.99 17.06
N ARG A 350 12.61 -0.25 18.14
CA ARG A 350 13.57 -0.15 19.25
C ARG A 350 13.69 -1.49 19.96
N ASP A 351 12.57 -2.09 20.31
CA ASP A 351 12.51 -3.30 21.13
C ASP A 351 13.10 -4.51 20.38
N LEU A 352 12.76 -4.69 19.09
CA LEU A 352 13.33 -5.73 18.24
C LEU A 352 14.84 -5.59 18.02
N ARG A 353 15.37 -4.36 17.92
CA ARG A 353 16.83 -4.13 17.78
C ARG A 353 17.57 -4.44 19.07
N ASN A 354 16.99 -4.07 20.21
CA ASN A 354 17.62 -4.26 21.52
C ASN A 354 17.49 -5.70 22.02
N GLY A 355 16.43 -6.41 21.65
CA GLY A 355 16.23 -7.83 21.94
C GLY A 355 16.88 -8.79 20.93
N ALA A 356 17.49 -8.28 19.86
CA ALA A 356 18.17 -9.13 18.87
C ALA A 356 19.48 -9.71 19.43
N ALA A 357 19.78 -10.96 19.06
CA ALA A 357 21.03 -11.64 19.44
C ALA A 357 22.28 -10.86 18.99
N ASP A 358 22.23 -10.22 17.82
CA ASP A 358 23.22 -9.24 17.36
C ASP A 358 22.54 -7.88 17.11
N ALA A 359 22.57 -7.03 18.14
CA ALA A 359 21.99 -5.70 18.08
C ALA A 359 22.69 -4.77 17.06
N VAL A 360 23.98 -4.99 16.75
CA VAL A 360 24.72 -4.16 15.79
C VAL A 360 24.28 -4.50 14.37
N ALA A 361 24.18 -5.79 14.03
CA ALA A 361 23.64 -6.23 12.75
C ALA A 361 22.18 -5.80 12.59
N ALA A 362 21.34 -6.00 13.62
CA ALA A 362 19.93 -5.58 13.58
C ALA A 362 19.79 -4.07 13.33
N ARG A 363 20.64 -3.23 13.95
CA ARG A 363 20.66 -1.79 13.67
C ARG A 363 21.06 -1.48 12.23
N LYS A 364 22.07 -2.17 11.67
CA LYS A 364 22.49 -2.02 10.27
C LYS A 364 21.39 -2.42 9.29
N ASP A 365 20.61 -3.44 9.61
CA ASP A 365 19.51 -3.90 8.77
C ASP A 365 18.31 -2.96 8.84
N ALA A 366 17.96 -2.50 10.03
CA ALA A 366 16.85 -1.61 10.28
C ALA A 366 16.98 -0.22 9.61
N ILE A 367 18.20 0.22 9.24
CA ILE A 367 18.42 1.49 8.52
C ILE A 367 18.34 1.37 7.00
N LYS A 368 18.45 0.16 6.43
CA LYS A 368 18.44 -0.06 4.96
C LYS A 368 17.08 0.26 4.33
N GLY A 369 16.04 0.40 5.15
CA GLY A 369 14.69 0.64 4.69
C GLY A 369 14.10 -0.57 3.97
N ARG A 370 12.82 -0.47 3.61
CA ARG A 370 12.14 -1.55 2.91
C ARG A 370 12.48 -1.51 1.42
N VAL A 371 12.77 -2.69 0.88
CA VAL A 371 12.80 -2.94 -0.56
C VAL A 371 11.91 -4.15 -0.82
N SER A 372 11.04 -4.05 -1.81
CA SER A 372 10.17 -5.15 -2.23
C SER A 372 10.06 -5.21 -3.74
N ILE A 373 9.55 -6.34 -4.23
CA ILE A 373 9.21 -6.57 -5.62
C ILE A 373 7.75 -6.98 -5.71
N GLU A 374 7.02 -6.38 -6.63
CA GLU A 374 5.66 -6.76 -7.03
C GLU A 374 5.72 -7.36 -8.42
N LEU A 375 5.12 -8.54 -8.63
CA LEU A 375 4.83 -9.08 -9.96
C LEU A 375 3.32 -9.21 -10.09
N ARG A 376 2.75 -8.68 -11.16
CA ARG A 376 1.30 -8.69 -11.39
C ARG A 376 0.96 -9.70 -12.47
N PHE A 377 -0.07 -10.49 -12.23
CA PHE A 377 -0.57 -11.54 -13.11
C PHE A 377 -2.07 -11.42 -13.27
N ARG A 378 -2.58 -11.86 -14.42
CA ARG A 378 -4.00 -12.15 -14.60
C ARG A 378 -4.20 -13.64 -14.70
N ALA A 379 -5.18 -14.12 -13.98
CA ALA A 379 -5.67 -15.47 -14.11
C ALA A 379 -7.14 -15.45 -14.56
N ARG A 380 -7.56 -16.52 -15.20
CA ARG A 380 -8.97 -16.79 -15.45
C ARG A 380 -9.30 -18.25 -15.20
N CYS A 381 -10.53 -18.51 -14.81
CA CYS A 381 -11.08 -19.85 -14.71
C CYS A 381 -12.52 -19.86 -15.24
N LYS A 382 -13.07 -21.04 -15.55
CA LYS A 382 -14.49 -21.18 -15.89
C LYS A 382 -15.32 -21.42 -14.63
N PRO A 383 -16.16 -20.48 -14.18
CA PRO A 383 -17.02 -20.69 -13.02
C PRO A 383 -18.01 -21.81 -13.28
N GLY A 384 -18.35 -22.56 -12.23
CA GLY A 384 -19.29 -23.68 -12.32
C GLY A 384 -18.83 -24.88 -13.17
N SER A 385 -17.64 -24.82 -13.80
CA SER A 385 -17.03 -25.98 -14.49
C SER A 385 -16.77 -27.16 -13.54
N ARG A 386 -16.68 -26.86 -12.24
CA ARG A 386 -16.70 -27.81 -11.13
C ARG A 386 -17.41 -27.18 -9.93
N GLU A 387 -17.78 -28.03 -8.99
CA GLU A 387 -18.33 -27.59 -7.70
C GLU A 387 -17.34 -26.64 -6.99
N GLY A 388 -17.84 -25.52 -6.46
CA GLY A 388 -17.05 -24.62 -5.63
C GLY A 388 -16.18 -23.58 -6.34
N VAL A 389 -16.25 -23.43 -7.67
CA VAL A 389 -15.59 -22.31 -8.39
C VAL A 389 -16.61 -21.24 -8.76
N PRO A 390 -16.82 -20.21 -7.90
CA PRO A 390 -17.65 -19.07 -8.22
C PRO A 390 -16.86 -17.99 -8.96
N PHE A 391 -17.59 -17.02 -9.51
CA PHE A 391 -17.04 -15.78 -10.03
C PHE A 391 -16.31 -14.98 -8.95
N SER A 392 -15.33 -14.17 -9.38
CA SER A 392 -14.72 -13.16 -8.52
C SER A 392 -15.64 -11.94 -8.38
N PRO A 393 -15.50 -11.18 -7.28
CA PRO A 393 -16.21 -9.90 -7.10
C PRO A 393 -15.98 -8.94 -8.27
N VAL A 394 -14.73 -8.77 -8.74
CA VAL A 394 -14.44 -7.91 -9.89
C VAL A 394 -15.16 -8.39 -11.18
N SER A 395 -15.20 -9.70 -11.44
CA SER A 395 -15.91 -10.23 -12.62
C SER A 395 -17.42 -10.03 -12.50
N SER A 396 -17.97 -10.23 -11.30
CA SER A 396 -19.40 -10.04 -11.03
C SER A 396 -19.82 -8.58 -11.19
N ALA A 397 -18.99 -7.66 -10.71
CA ALA A 397 -19.17 -6.22 -10.91
C ALA A 397 -19.11 -5.84 -12.40
N PHE A 398 -18.14 -6.38 -13.15
CA PHE A 398 -18.02 -6.12 -14.59
C PHE A 398 -19.22 -6.62 -15.38
N ARG A 399 -19.63 -7.88 -15.16
CA ARG A 399 -20.81 -8.47 -15.81
C ARG A 399 -22.11 -7.75 -15.43
N GLY A 400 -22.21 -7.27 -14.19
CA GLY A 400 -23.33 -6.47 -13.72
C GLY A 400 -23.35 -5.02 -14.22
N GLY A 401 -22.40 -4.61 -15.07
CA GLY A 401 -22.35 -3.26 -15.64
C GLY A 401 -21.94 -2.17 -14.64
N VAL A 402 -21.28 -2.55 -13.54
CA VAL A 402 -20.88 -1.61 -12.46
C VAL A 402 -19.81 -0.64 -12.93
N PHE A 403 -18.93 -1.06 -13.84
CA PHE A 403 -17.83 -0.24 -14.33
C PHE A 403 -18.27 0.55 -15.56
N THR A 404 -18.66 1.80 -15.31
CA THR A 404 -18.86 2.83 -16.34
C THR A 404 -17.76 3.88 -16.20
N PRO A 405 -17.55 4.76 -17.20
CA PRO A 405 -16.56 5.84 -17.06
C PRO A 405 -16.77 6.70 -15.80
N GLU A 406 -18.00 6.80 -15.30
CA GLU A 406 -18.36 7.66 -14.16
C GLU A 406 -18.49 6.90 -12.84
N SER A 407 -18.34 5.57 -12.82
CA SER A 407 -18.61 4.76 -11.63
C SER A 407 -17.42 3.92 -11.19
N VAL A 408 -17.22 3.91 -9.87
CA VAL A 408 -16.48 2.86 -9.16
C VAL A 408 -17.46 1.78 -8.72
N ARG A 409 -16.94 0.66 -8.19
CA ARG A 409 -17.81 -0.27 -7.46
C ARG A 409 -18.61 0.48 -6.38
N PRO A 410 -19.86 0.08 -6.08
CA PRO A 410 -20.60 0.71 -5.00
C PRO A 410 -20.02 0.30 -3.66
N SER A 411 -19.88 1.29 -2.76
CA SER A 411 -19.64 1.04 -1.33
C SER A 411 -20.74 0.12 -0.79
N ASP A 412 -20.37 -0.85 0.04
CA ASP A 412 -21.28 -1.89 0.54
C ASP A 412 -21.96 -2.76 -0.55
N GLY A 413 -21.51 -2.66 -1.82
CA GLY A 413 -22.00 -3.44 -2.95
C GLY A 413 -21.99 -4.93 -2.69
N ALA A 414 -23.03 -5.63 -3.12
CA ALA A 414 -23.20 -7.06 -2.91
C ALA A 414 -23.16 -7.82 -4.24
N TYR A 415 -22.59 -9.02 -4.20
CA TYR A 415 -22.37 -9.88 -5.36
C TYR A 415 -22.85 -11.30 -5.07
N ASP A 416 -23.64 -11.85 -5.99
CA ASP A 416 -23.86 -13.28 -6.05
C ASP A 416 -22.72 -13.89 -6.85
N LEU A 417 -21.69 -14.35 -6.12
CA LEU A 417 -20.51 -14.94 -6.74
C LEU A 417 -20.84 -16.26 -7.48
N LYS A 418 -21.96 -16.92 -7.18
CA LYS A 418 -22.35 -18.17 -7.87
C LYS A 418 -22.87 -17.89 -9.27
N SER A 419 -23.77 -16.92 -9.42
CA SER A 419 -24.31 -16.51 -10.73
C SER A 419 -23.41 -15.51 -11.45
N GLY A 420 -22.52 -14.84 -10.71
CA GLY A 420 -21.63 -13.78 -11.19
C GLY A 420 -22.36 -12.48 -11.49
N SER A 421 -23.35 -12.13 -10.66
CA SER A 421 -24.15 -10.92 -10.79
C SER A 421 -24.01 -9.99 -9.58
N VAL A 422 -24.42 -8.74 -9.77
CA VAL A 422 -24.70 -7.81 -8.67
C VAL A 422 -26.06 -8.17 -8.05
N VAL A 423 -26.21 -7.93 -6.75
CA VAL A 423 -27.45 -8.18 -5.98
C VAL A 423 -28.28 -6.91 -5.85
#